data_AF-A0A0E3JZC0-F1
#
_entry.id   AF-A0A0E3JZC0-F1
#
_cell.length_a   1.000
_cell.length_b   1.000
_cell.length_c   1.000
_cell.angle_alpha   90.00
_cell.angle_beta   90.00
_cell.angle_gamma   90.00
#
_symmetry.space_group_name_H-M   'P 1'
#
loop_
_entity.id
_entity.type
_entity.pdbx_description
1 polymer ?
#
loop_
_entity_poly.entity_id
_entity_poly.type
_entity_poly.pdbx_seq_one_letter_code
_entity_poly.pdbx_strand_id
1 'polypeptide(L)'
;MEYPYFDLETARELLPWLRDRLIQLRKIKNEIELLLVNGDKYALQQYASETKKIIDEIISKGIILRDIDIGLVDFPAIINNKPAFFCWKIDENDIAYWHYMDEGFRGRKRLTGYEDILSLR
;
A
#
# COMPACT_ATOMS: atom_id res chain seq x y z
N MET A 1 -17.69 14.79 4.78
CA MET A 1 -16.54 14.64 3.87
C MET A 1 -15.65 13.60 4.52
N GLU A 2 -15.54 12.41 3.94
CA GLU A 2 -14.53 11.44 4.39
C GLU A 2 -13.16 12.09 4.21
N TYR A 3 -12.41 12.23 5.28
CA TYR A 3 -11.07 12.80 5.21
C TYR A 3 -10.20 11.83 4.38
N PRO A 4 -9.51 12.31 3.32
CA PRO A 4 -8.70 11.44 2.45
C PRO A 4 -7.35 11.06 3.09
N TYR A 5 -7.21 11.22 4.41
CA TYR A 5 -5.96 11.09 5.15
C TYR A 5 -6.11 10.07 6.26
N PHE A 6 -4.98 9.53 6.69
CA PHE A 6 -4.85 8.58 7.79
C PHE A 6 -4.11 9.25 8.94
N ASP A 7 -4.58 8.99 10.16
CA ASP A 7 -3.70 9.01 11.32
C ASP A 7 -2.85 7.72 11.36
N LEU A 8 -1.78 7.72 12.15
CA LEU A 8 -0.84 6.61 12.20
C LEU A 8 -1.46 5.32 12.76
N GLU A 9 -2.41 5.42 13.70
CA GLU A 9 -3.05 4.26 14.32
C GLU A 9 -3.99 3.57 13.35
N THR A 10 -4.85 4.33 12.68
CA THR A 10 -5.76 3.83 11.64
C THR A 10 -4.99 3.18 10.49
N ALA A 11 -3.85 3.73 10.08
CA ALA A 11 -2.99 3.10 9.08
C ALA A 11 -2.40 1.76 9.57
N ARG A 12 -1.98 1.69 10.84
CA ARG A 12 -1.45 0.47 11.48
C ARG A 12 -2.47 -0.66 11.57
N GLU A 13 -3.71 -0.34 11.89
CA GLU A 13 -4.82 -1.30 11.97
C GLU A 13 -5.04 -2.04 10.64
N LEU A 14 -4.70 -1.42 9.51
CA LEU A 14 -4.83 -2.02 8.19
C LEU A 14 -3.67 -2.95 7.80
N LEU A 15 -2.52 -2.91 8.49
CA LEU A 15 -1.33 -3.66 8.09
C LEU A 15 -1.51 -5.18 8.01
N PRO A 16 -2.19 -5.86 8.96
CA PRO A 16 -2.38 -7.30 8.86
C PRO A 16 -3.16 -7.69 7.60
N TRP A 17 -4.28 -7.00 7.36
CA TRP A 17 -5.11 -7.21 6.18
C TRP A 17 -4.36 -6.87 4.88
N LEU A 18 -3.62 -5.75 4.87
CA LEU A 18 -2.88 -5.30 3.70
C LEU A 18 -1.75 -6.25 3.34
N ARG A 19 -1.03 -6.76 4.35
CA ARG A 19 0.02 -7.77 4.15
C ARG A 19 -0.55 -9.02 3.47
N ASP A 20 -1.70 -9.52 3.94
CA ASP A 20 -2.36 -10.66 3.31
C ASP A 20 -2.73 -10.40 1.85
N ARG A 21 -3.26 -9.20 1.55
CA ARG A 21 -3.61 -8.81 0.18
C ARG A 21 -2.40 -8.68 -0.74
N LEU A 22 -1.31 -8.10 -0.27
CA LEU A 22 -0.07 -8.01 -1.06
C LEU A 22 0.54 -9.39 -1.30
N ILE A 23 0.50 -10.30 -0.32
CA ILE A 23 0.92 -11.70 -0.51
C ILE A 23 0.06 -12.38 -1.59
N GLN A 24 -1.26 -12.18 -1.58
CA GLN A 24 -2.15 -12.72 -2.60
C GLN A 24 -1.84 -12.18 -3.99
N LEU A 25 -1.65 -10.86 -4.14
CA LEU A 25 -1.25 -10.24 -5.40
C LEU A 25 0.06 -10.83 -5.94
N ARG A 26 1.07 -10.99 -5.09
CA ARG A 26 2.36 -11.57 -5.50
C ARG A 26 2.22 -13.02 -5.95
N LYS A 27 1.38 -13.81 -5.29
CA LYS A 27 1.09 -15.20 -5.71
C LYS A 27 0.44 -15.21 -7.10
N ILE A 28 -0.61 -14.42 -7.30
CA ILE A 28 -1.31 -14.34 -8.58
C ILE A 28 -0.36 -13.89 -9.69
N LYS A 29 0.50 -12.90 -9.44
CA LYS A 29 1.50 -12.44 -10.40
C LYS A 29 2.40 -13.59 -10.86
N ASN A 30 2.95 -14.37 -9.93
CA ASN A 30 3.82 -15.50 -10.25
C ASN A 30 3.09 -16.59 -11.05
N GLU A 31 1.83 -16.88 -10.73
CA GLU A 31 1.01 -17.83 -11.50
C GLU A 31 0.74 -17.35 -12.93
N ILE A 32 0.44 -16.06 -13.11
CA ILE A 32 0.26 -15.45 -14.44
C ILE A 32 1.54 -15.58 -15.26
N GLU A 33 2.71 -15.29 -14.68
CA GLU A 33 4.00 -15.40 -15.37
C GLU A 33 4.24 -16.83 -15.90
N LEU A 34 3.90 -17.86 -15.11
CA LEU A 34 3.99 -19.26 -15.54
C LEU A 34 3.00 -19.60 -16.66
N LEU A 35 1.77 -19.08 -16.61
CA LEU A 35 0.74 -19.34 -17.60
C LEU A 35 1.02 -18.67 -18.94
N LEU A 36 1.65 -17.49 -18.95
CA LEU A 36 2.07 -16.81 -20.17
C LEU A 36 3.07 -17.64 -20.97
N VAL A 37 3.93 -18.42 -20.29
CA VAL A 37 4.85 -19.36 -20.95
C VAL A 37 4.09 -20.52 -21.60
N ASN A 38 3.00 -20.98 -20.98
CA ASN A 38 2.24 -22.16 -21.42
C ASN A 38 1.08 -21.84 -22.39
N GLY A 39 0.65 -20.58 -22.49
CA GLY A 39 -0.34 -20.11 -23.47
C GLY A 39 -1.82 -20.31 -23.10
N ASP A 40 -2.17 -20.54 -21.82
CA ASP A 40 -3.55 -20.73 -21.40
C ASP A 40 -4.32 -19.40 -21.23
N LYS A 41 -5.09 -19.04 -22.25
CA LYS A 41 -5.84 -17.77 -22.31
C LYS A 41 -7.01 -17.68 -21.31
N TYR A 42 -7.63 -18.79 -20.93
CA TYR A 42 -8.79 -18.76 -20.03
C TYR A 42 -8.36 -18.54 -18.59
N ALA A 43 -7.31 -19.25 -18.16
CA ALA A 43 -6.71 -19.05 -16.84
C ALA A 43 -6.26 -17.59 -16.66
N LEU A 44 -5.62 -16.99 -17.67
CA LEU A 44 -5.19 -15.58 -17.65
C LEU A 44 -6.34 -14.59 -17.40
N GLN A 45 -7.54 -14.84 -17.95
CA GLN A 45 -8.69 -13.97 -17.71
C GLN A 45 -9.21 -14.04 -16.27
N GLN A 46 -9.22 -15.24 -15.67
CA GLN A 46 -9.65 -15.41 -14.27
C GLN A 46 -8.69 -14.68 -13.32
N TYR A 47 -7.38 -14.89 -13.48
CA TYR A 47 -6.38 -14.23 -12.64
C TYR A 47 -6.37 -12.70 -12.81
N ALA A 48 -6.63 -12.19 -14.01
CA ALA A 48 -6.75 -10.74 -14.23
C ALA A 48 -7.93 -10.14 -13.45
N SER A 49 -9.08 -10.84 -13.41
CA SER A 49 -10.25 -10.43 -12.64
C SER A 49 -9.97 -10.42 -11.14
N GLU A 50 -9.33 -11.48 -10.63
CA GLU A 50 -8.95 -11.59 -9.22
C GLU A 50 -7.93 -10.50 -8.81
N THR A 51 -6.92 -10.26 -9.65
CA THR A 51 -5.93 -9.19 -9.46
C THR A 51 -6.62 -7.84 -9.33
N LYS A 52 -7.52 -7.52 -10.27
CA LYS A 52 -8.27 -6.27 -10.26
C LYS A 52 -9.08 -6.12 -8.98
N LYS A 53 -9.79 -7.16 -8.56
CA LYS A 53 -10.60 -7.13 -7.34
C LYS A 53 -9.76 -6.78 -6.11
N ILE A 54 -8.59 -7.39 -5.94
CA ILE A 54 -7.72 -7.09 -4.79
C ILE A 54 -7.18 -5.66 -4.86
N ILE A 55 -6.78 -5.19 -6.04
CA ILE A 55 -6.33 -3.80 -6.24
C ILE A 55 -7.45 -2.82 -5.87
N ASP A 56 -8.68 -3.06 -6.34
CA ASP A 56 -9.84 -2.22 -6.05
C ASP A 56 -10.18 -2.23 -4.53
N GLU A 57 -10.04 -3.38 -3.86
CA GLU A 57 -10.20 -3.47 -2.40
C GLU A 57 -9.16 -2.61 -1.65
N ILE A 58 -7.91 -2.53 -2.13
CA ILE A 58 -6.85 -1.71 -1.52
C ILE A 58 -7.11 -0.22 -1.79
N ILE A 59 -7.41 0.14 -3.03
CA ILE A 59 -7.67 1.52 -3.44
C ILE A 59 -8.92 2.07 -2.76
N SER A 60 -9.97 1.26 -2.61
CA SER A 60 -11.22 1.69 -1.94
C SER A 60 -11.04 2.04 -0.46
N LYS A 61 -9.94 1.58 0.16
CA LYS A 61 -9.56 2.00 1.52
C LYS A 61 -8.76 3.30 1.56
N GLY A 62 -8.41 3.90 0.41
CA GLY A 62 -7.60 5.11 0.33
C GLY A 62 -6.09 4.86 0.32
N ILE A 63 -5.66 3.60 0.20
CA ILE A 63 -4.25 3.21 0.15
C ILE A 63 -3.73 3.34 -1.28
N ILE A 64 -2.53 3.90 -1.44
CA ILE A 64 -1.88 4.05 -2.74
C ILE A 64 -0.86 2.91 -2.92
N LEU A 65 -1.10 2.03 -3.88
CA LEU A 65 -0.13 1.03 -4.31
C LEU A 65 1.00 1.72 -5.10
N ARG A 66 2.25 1.55 -4.68
CA ARG A 66 3.43 2.13 -5.35
C ARG A 66 4.20 1.10 -6.15
N ASP A 67 4.49 -0.03 -5.55
CA ASP A 67 5.21 -1.12 -6.19
C ASP A 67 4.76 -2.45 -5.58
N ILE A 68 4.11 -3.29 -6.39
CA ILE A 68 3.56 -4.58 -5.95
C ILE A 68 4.67 -5.61 -5.71
N ASP A 69 5.79 -5.51 -6.43
CA ASP A 69 6.85 -6.52 -6.42
C ASP A 69 7.60 -6.52 -5.09
N ILE A 70 7.86 -5.32 -4.58
CA ILE A 70 8.45 -5.13 -3.25
C ILE A 70 7.39 -4.90 -2.17
N GLY A 71 6.10 -4.87 -2.52
CA GLY A 71 4.99 -4.62 -1.61
C GLY A 71 5.05 -3.24 -0.94
N LEU A 72 5.38 -2.19 -1.71
CA LEU A 72 5.46 -0.81 -1.29
C LEU A 72 4.11 -0.10 -1.47
N VAL A 73 3.66 0.57 -0.41
CA VAL A 73 2.42 1.34 -0.38
C VAL A 73 2.61 2.65 0.36
N ASP A 74 1.75 3.61 0.03
CA ASP A 74 1.63 4.87 0.75
C ASP A 74 0.23 5.02 1.34
N PHE A 75 0.16 5.51 2.58
CA PHE A 75 -1.06 6.00 3.21
C PHE A 75 -1.02 7.53 3.21
N PRO A 76 -1.96 8.23 2.56
CA PRO A 76 -2.04 9.70 2.66
C PRO A 76 -2.15 10.15 4.12
N ALA A 77 -1.40 11.17 4.51
CA ALA A 77 -1.39 11.70 5.87
C ALA A 77 -1.20 13.22 5.89
N ILE A 78 -1.44 13.84 7.04
CA ILE A 78 -1.01 15.22 7.30
C ILE A 78 0.04 15.18 8.41
N ILE A 79 1.25 15.67 8.12
CA ILE A 79 2.39 15.71 9.05
C ILE A 79 2.98 17.11 9.06
N ASN A 80 3.13 17.69 10.25
CA ASN A 80 3.56 19.08 10.45
C ASN A 80 2.69 20.05 9.64
N ASN A 81 1.37 19.86 9.71
CA ASN A 81 0.34 20.63 9.00
C ASN A 81 0.51 20.66 7.47
N LYS A 82 1.18 19.65 6.89
CA LYS A 82 1.40 19.51 5.45
C LYS A 82 1.02 18.12 4.96
N PRO A 83 0.48 18.01 3.74
CA PRO A 83 0.26 16.71 3.13
C PRO A 83 1.55 15.91 2.99
N ALA A 84 1.48 14.65 3.39
CA ALA A 84 2.57 13.69 3.41
C ALA A 84 2.02 12.29 3.16
N PHE A 85 2.91 11.31 3.17
CA PHE A 85 2.56 9.90 3.13
C PHE A 85 3.27 9.16 4.25
N PHE A 86 2.55 8.28 4.95
CA PHE A 86 3.20 7.15 5.61
C PHE A 86 3.59 6.14 4.54
N CYS A 87 4.82 5.67 4.58
CA CYS A 87 5.38 4.79 3.57
C CYS A 87 5.75 3.46 4.21
N TRP A 88 5.17 2.37 3.72
CA TRP A 88 5.34 1.04 4.29
C TRP A 88 5.68 0.01 3.22
N LYS A 89 6.60 -0.89 3.57
CA LYS A 89 6.94 -2.07 2.76
C LYS A 89 6.52 -3.34 3.47
N ILE A 90 6.16 -4.36 2.69
CA ILE A 90 5.70 -5.65 3.23
C ILE A 90 6.72 -6.37 4.13
N ASP A 91 8.01 -6.07 4.00
CA ASP A 91 9.09 -6.60 4.84
C ASP A 91 9.28 -5.79 6.15
N GLU A 92 8.56 -4.69 6.33
CA GLU A 92 8.58 -3.87 7.55
C GLU A 92 7.51 -4.35 8.53
N ASN A 93 7.88 -4.52 9.80
CA ASN A 93 6.94 -4.96 10.84
C ASN A 93 5.87 -3.91 11.14
N ASP A 94 6.19 -2.63 11.00
CA ASP A 94 5.34 -1.48 11.32
C ASP A 94 5.63 -0.30 10.37
N ILE A 95 4.73 0.69 10.34
CA ILE A 95 4.95 1.97 9.68
C ILE A 95 6.02 2.73 10.47
N ALA A 96 7.23 2.78 9.94
CA ALA A 96 8.37 3.47 10.55
C ALA A 96 8.83 4.68 9.74
N TYR A 97 8.25 4.92 8.56
CA TYR A 97 8.72 5.94 7.65
C TYR A 97 7.59 6.76 7.06
N TRP A 98 7.92 8.01 6.74
CA TRP A 98 7.05 8.95 6.07
C TRP A 98 7.85 9.78 5.07
N HIS A 99 7.19 10.45 4.13
CA HIS A 99 7.82 11.44 3.26
C HIS A 99 6.80 12.49 2.83
N TYR A 100 7.26 13.67 2.41
CA TYR A 100 6.39 14.64 1.76
C TYR A 100 6.03 14.20 0.34
N MET A 101 4.97 14.81 -0.23
CA MET A 101 4.47 14.44 -1.56
C MET A 101 5.51 14.64 -2.68
N ASP A 102 6.35 15.65 -2.55
CA ASP A 102 7.39 16.05 -3.52
C ASP A 102 8.69 15.26 -3.39
N GLU A 103 8.90 14.54 -2.29
CA GLU A 103 10.13 13.80 -2.00
C GLU A 103 10.11 12.35 -2.51
N GLY A 104 8.91 11.74 -2.55
CA GLY A 104 8.72 10.32 -2.90
C GLY A 104 9.50 9.36 -2.00
N PHE A 105 9.64 8.10 -2.43
CA PHE A 105 10.31 7.04 -1.65
C PHE A 105 11.76 7.37 -1.27
N ARG A 106 12.51 8.08 -2.13
CA ARG A 106 13.92 8.42 -1.89
C ARG A 106 14.11 9.41 -0.73
N GLY A 107 13.08 10.18 -0.38
CA GLY A 107 13.12 11.11 0.73
C GLY A 107 12.46 10.59 2.01
N ARG A 108 12.34 9.26 2.16
CA ARG A 108 11.81 8.65 3.38
C ARG A 108 12.57 9.11 4.63
N LYS A 109 11.81 9.62 5.59
CA LYS A 109 12.24 10.03 6.93
C LYS A 109 11.70 9.01 7.92
N ARG A 110 12.49 8.67 8.93
CA ARG A 110 12.00 7.83 10.03
C ARG A 110 11.03 8.64 10.86
N LEU A 111 9.96 8.00 11.33
CA LEU A 111 9.14 8.52 12.42
C LEU A 111 9.98 8.56 13.69
N THR A 112 10.01 9.72 14.33
CA THR A 112 10.79 9.96 15.55
C THR A 112 9.90 10.13 16.79
N GLY A 113 8.59 10.36 16.58
CA GLY A 113 7.63 10.68 17.64
C GLY A 113 7.53 12.17 17.94
N TYR A 114 8.31 13.01 17.24
CA TYR A 114 8.24 14.47 17.34
C TYR A 114 7.44 15.11 16.20
N GLU A 115 6.98 14.30 15.25
CA GLU A 115 6.13 14.75 14.15
C GLU A 115 4.72 15.13 14.65
N ASP A 116 4.22 16.29 14.22
CA ASP A 116 2.83 16.69 14.45
C ASP A 116 1.93 15.98 13.43
N ILE A 117 1.45 14.80 13.80
CA ILE A 117 0.58 13.95 12.96
C ILE A 117 -0.88 14.30 13.27
N LEU A 118 -1.64 14.65 12.23
CA LEU A 118 -3.07 14.89 12.38
C LEU A 118 -3.78 13.60 12.85
N SER A 119 -4.33 13.64 14.06
CA SER A 119 -5.27 12.63 14.55
C SER A 119 -6.66 12.88 13.97
N LEU A 120 -7.31 11.81 13.50
CA LEU A 120 -8.70 11.86 13.03
C LEU A 120 -9.70 11.27 14.05
N ARG A 121 -9.21 10.87 15.22
CA ARG A 121 -9.99 10.46 16.39
C ARG A 121 -10.18 11.64 17.35
#